data_AF-A0A059A373-F1
#
_entry.id   AF-A0A059A373-F1
#
_cell.length_a   1.000
_cell.length_b   1.000
_cell.length_c   1.000
_cell.angle_alpha   90.00
_cell.angle_beta   90.00
_cell.angle_gamma   90.00
#
_symmetry.space_group_name_H-M   'P 1'
#
loop_
_entity.id
_entity.type
_entity.pdbx_description
1 polymer ?
#
loop_
_entity_poly.entity_id
_entity_poly.type
_entity_poly.pdbx_seq_one_letter_code
_entity_poly.pdbx_strand_id
1 'polypeptide(L)'
;MEDDTEEVSEVGPPKQLPPPFLEVACKSSGKRRRFAAGTEAGFAVRVMNKKLEGGSPFALHIEAVKAGEEGVTFGPNSALVDYGSGWRLQTVTEVDYAGEDKGEAFRMARAPFRVRVVNVRDLLNI
;
A
#
# COMPACT_ATOMS: atom_id res chain seq x y z
N MET A 1 -12.19 65.62 5.27
CA MET A 1 -10.90 64.95 5.45
C MET A 1 -10.97 64.29 6.80
N GLU A 2 -10.95 62.99 6.98
CA GLU A 2 -11.11 61.81 6.13
C GLU A 2 -11.53 60.71 7.11
N ASP A 3 -12.44 59.85 6.66
CA ASP A 3 -12.94 58.69 7.39
C ASP A 3 -11.93 57.57 7.16
N ASP A 4 -11.13 57.24 8.16
CA ASP A 4 -10.22 56.08 8.11
C ASP A 4 -10.90 54.91 8.84
N THR A 5 -11.71 54.17 8.09
CA THR A 5 -12.21 52.86 8.50
C THR A 5 -11.12 51.81 8.23
N GLU A 6 -10.48 51.32 9.28
CA GLU A 6 -9.56 50.18 9.20
C GLU A 6 -10.34 48.90 8.82
N GLU A 7 -10.12 48.39 7.61
CA GLU A 7 -10.59 47.08 7.18
C GLU A 7 -9.81 45.98 7.92
N VAL A 8 -10.45 45.36 8.91
CA VAL A 8 -9.93 44.16 9.58
C VAL A 8 -10.22 42.96 8.68
N SER A 9 -9.20 42.46 7.98
CA SER A 9 -9.30 41.22 7.20
C SER A 9 -9.55 40.02 8.13
N GLU A 10 -10.77 39.47 8.10
CA GLU A 10 -11.10 38.21 8.76
C GLU A 10 -10.23 37.07 8.21
N VAL A 11 -9.34 36.52 9.05
CA VAL A 11 -8.70 35.23 8.78
C VAL A 11 -9.72 34.14 9.10
N GLY A 12 -10.46 33.72 8.08
CA GLY A 12 -11.38 32.59 8.19
C GLY A 12 -10.67 31.32 8.70
N PRO A 13 -11.40 30.37 9.31
CA PRO A 13 -10.81 29.16 9.87
C PRO A 13 -10.00 28.41 8.81
N PRO A 14 -8.86 27.80 9.17
CA PRO A 14 -8.03 27.08 8.22
C PRO A 14 -8.87 26.03 7.49
N LYS A 15 -8.90 26.09 6.16
CA LYS A 15 -9.52 25.06 5.32
C LYS A 15 -8.79 23.74 5.60
N GLN A 16 -9.36 22.91 6.48
CA GLN A 16 -8.82 21.59 6.77
C GLN A 16 -8.93 20.75 5.49
N LEU A 17 -7.79 20.45 4.88
CA LEU A 17 -7.72 19.51 3.77
C LEU A 17 -8.17 18.13 4.27
N PRO A 18 -8.93 17.36 3.49
CA PRO A 18 -9.30 16.01 3.88
C PRO A 18 -8.03 15.16 4.14
N PRO A 19 -8.05 14.24 5.11
CA PRO A 19 -6.92 13.36 5.36
C PRO A 19 -6.47 12.62 4.09
N PRO A 20 -5.17 12.41 3.89
CA PRO A 20 -4.66 11.73 2.70
C PRO A 20 -5.14 10.27 2.67
N PHE A 21 -5.44 9.79 1.47
CA PHE A 21 -5.72 8.38 1.21
C PHE A 21 -4.64 7.79 0.30
N LEU A 22 -4.43 6.49 0.41
CA LEU A 22 -3.56 5.70 -0.46
C LEU A 22 -4.41 4.85 -1.40
N GLU A 23 -3.99 4.80 -2.66
CA GLU A 23 -4.62 3.95 -3.67
C GLU A 23 -3.85 2.65 -3.86
N VAL A 24 -4.54 1.53 -3.73
CA VAL A 24 -4.00 0.19 -3.98
C VAL A 24 -4.70 -0.39 -5.22
N ALA A 25 -3.91 -0.74 -6.23
CA ALA A 25 -4.39 -1.44 -7.42
C ALA A 25 -4.62 -2.93 -7.12
N CYS A 26 -5.83 -3.43 -7.34
CA CYS A 26 -6.15 -4.84 -7.24
C CYS A 26 -5.83 -5.53 -8.56
N LYS A 27 -4.79 -6.36 -8.62
CA LYS A 27 -4.47 -7.13 -9.84
C LYS A 27 -5.60 -8.09 -10.21
N SER A 28 -6.23 -8.74 -9.23
CA SER A 28 -7.30 -9.71 -9.48
C SER A 28 -8.55 -9.12 -10.12
N SER A 29 -8.90 -7.87 -9.81
CA SER A 29 -10.13 -7.23 -10.33
C SER A 29 -9.88 -6.07 -11.29
N GLY A 30 -8.63 -5.63 -11.45
CA GLY A 30 -8.26 -4.41 -12.18
C GLY A 30 -8.69 -3.10 -11.51
N LYS A 31 -9.46 -3.15 -10.41
CA LYS A 31 -10.02 -1.96 -9.74
C LYS A 31 -9.00 -1.37 -8.76
N ARG A 32 -9.02 -0.04 -8.60
CA ARG A 32 -8.27 0.67 -7.54
C ARG A 32 -9.15 0.84 -6.31
N ARG A 33 -8.55 0.74 -5.12
CA ARG A 33 -9.24 0.93 -3.84
C ARG A 33 -8.49 1.96 -3.00
N ARG A 34 -9.22 2.82 -2.29
CA ARG A 34 -8.68 3.86 -1.41
C ARG A 34 -8.71 3.40 0.04
N PHE A 35 -7.60 3.59 0.74
CA PHE A 35 -7.43 3.31 2.17
C PHE A 35 -6.89 4.56 2.87
N ALA A 36 -7.19 4.73 4.15
CA ALA A 36 -6.54 5.78 4.94
C ALA A 36 -5.03 5.48 5.04
N ALA A 37 -4.19 6.52 5.01
CA ALA A 37 -2.77 6.36 5.29
C ALA A 37 -2.56 5.70 6.66
N GLY A 38 -1.62 4.76 6.75
CA GLY A 38 -1.37 4.01 7.99
C GLY A 38 -2.22 2.76 8.19
N THR A 39 -3.20 2.48 7.32
CA THR A 39 -3.99 1.24 7.36
C THR A 39 -3.07 0.02 7.34
N GLU A 40 -3.32 -0.99 8.19
CA GLU A 40 -2.56 -2.25 8.13
C GLU A 40 -2.80 -2.99 6.80
N ALA A 41 -1.73 -3.42 6.15
CA ALA A 41 -1.80 -4.07 4.85
C ALA A 41 -2.65 -5.35 4.88
N GLY A 42 -2.60 -6.13 5.96
CA GLY A 42 -3.42 -7.34 6.13
C GLY A 42 -4.92 -7.02 6.22
N PHE A 43 -5.29 -5.91 6.85
CA PHE A 43 -6.67 -5.43 6.84
C PHE A 43 -7.09 -5.01 5.42
N ALA A 44 -6.24 -4.27 4.70
CA ALA A 44 -6.52 -3.86 3.32
C ALA A 44 -6.73 -5.07 2.39
N VAL A 45 -5.84 -6.06 2.43
CA VAL A 45 -5.95 -7.32 1.66
C VAL A 45 -7.27 -8.03 1.96
N ARG A 46 -7.64 -8.17 3.25
CA ARG A 46 -8.91 -8.79 3.66
C ARG A 46 -10.11 -8.06 3.06
N VAL A 47 -10.12 -6.72 3.10
CA VAL A 47 -11.21 -5.91 2.53
C VAL A 47 -11.26 -6.05 1.01
N MET A 48 -10.12 -6.12 0.33
CA MET A 48 -10.06 -6.29 -1.12
C MET A 48 -10.57 -7.67 -1.55
N ASN A 49 -10.10 -8.73 -0.90
CA ASN A 49 -10.49 -10.10 -1.19
C ASN A 49 -11.99 -10.34 -0.99
N LYS A 50 -12.61 -9.73 0.03
CA LYS A 50 -14.06 -9.79 0.26
C LYS A 50 -14.89 -9.16 -0.87
N LYS A 51 -14.29 -8.32 -1.71
CA LYS A 51 -14.96 -7.60 -2.79
C LYS A 51 -14.63 -8.15 -4.18
N LEU A 52 -14.00 -9.32 -4.23
CA LEU A 52 -13.73 -10.04 -5.47
C LEU A 52 -14.98 -10.74 -5.97
N GLU A 53 -15.08 -10.85 -7.30
CA GLU A 53 -16.09 -11.68 -7.96
C GLU A 53 -15.64 -13.14 -7.92
N GLY A 54 -16.59 -14.08 -7.92
CA GLY A 54 -16.30 -15.50 -7.83
C GLY A 54 -15.30 -15.96 -8.91
N GLY A 55 -14.29 -16.72 -8.51
CA GLY A 55 -13.23 -17.21 -9.41
C GLY A 55 -12.06 -16.26 -9.63
N SER A 56 -12.09 -15.03 -9.08
CA SER A 56 -10.92 -14.14 -9.12
C SER A 56 -9.81 -14.67 -8.19
N PRO A 57 -8.52 -14.63 -8.59
CA PRO A 57 -7.42 -15.02 -7.72
C PRO A 57 -7.38 -14.19 -6.43
N PHE A 58 -7.06 -14.80 -5.29
CA PHE A 58 -6.91 -14.08 -4.04
C PHE A 58 -5.63 -13.25 -4.04
N ALA A 59 -5.71 -12.02 -3.49
CA ALA A 59 -4.53 -11.25 -3.13
C ALA A 59 -3.87 -11.86 -1.90
N LEU A 60 -2.57 -12.10 -1.98
CA LEU A 60 -1.74 -12.65 -0.90
C LEU A 60 -1.20 -11.54 0.00
N HIS A 61 -0.68 -10.48 -0.61
CA HIS A 61 -0.13 -9.31 0.09
C HIS A 61 -0.19 -8.07 -0.80
N ILE A 62 0.22 -6.92 -0.26
CA ILE A 62 0.38 -5.66 -0.99
C ILE A 62 1.88 -5.35 -1.09
N GLU A 63 2.30 -4.82 -2.22
CA GLU A 63 3.66 -4.32 -2.45
C GLU A 63 3.61 -2.90 -3.02
N ALA A 64 4.67 -2.12 -2.78
CA ALA A 64 4.96 -0.90 -3.53
C ALA A 64 5.87 -1.26 -4.70
N VAL A 65 5.52 -0.85 -5.92
CA VAL A 65 6.34 -1.11 -7.12
C VAL A 65 6.68 0.17 -7.85
N LYS A 66 7.86 0.17 -8.45
CA LYS A 66 8.37 1.23 -9.33
C LYS A 66 9.13 0.58 -10.49
N ALA A 67 9.06 1.19 -11.66
CA ALA A 67 9.67 0.62 -12.87
C ALA A 67 11.20 0.56 -12.73
N GLY A 68 11.78 -0.61 -12.97
CA GLY A 68 13.23 -0.84 -12.90
C GLY A 68 13.78 -1.03 -11.48
N GLU A 69 12.91 -1.06 -10.46
CA GLU A 69 13.29 -1.28 -9.07
C GLU A 69 12.60 -2.52 -8.49
N GLU A 70 13.24 -3.13 -7.50
CA GLU A 70 12.65 -4.23 -6.74
C GLU A 70 11.46 -3.72 -5.92
N GLY A 71 10.38 -4.50 -5.87
CA GLY A 71 9.18 -4.15 -5.12
C GLY A 71 9.39 -4.23 -3.60
N VAL A 72 8.69 -3.38 -2.86
CA VAL A 72 8.70 -3.41 -1.39
C VAL A 72 7.45 -4.11 -0.87
N THR A 73 7.63 -5.31 -0.31
CA THR A 73 6.54 -6.12 0.28
C THR A 73 6.08 -5.59 1.63
N PHE A 74 4.76 -5.43 1.81
CA PHE A 74 4.15 -5.10 3.08
C PHE A 74 3.73 -6.36 3.85
N GLY A 75 4.25 -6.52 5.07
CA GLY A 75 3.79 -7.53 6.00
C GLY A 75 2.35 -7.26 6.49
N PRO A 76 1.63 -8.27 7.01
CA PRO A 76 0.21 -8.13 7.37
C PRO A 76 -0.06 -7.03 8.41
N ASN A 77 0.87 -6.79 9.33
CA ASN A 77 0.74 -5.77 10.39
C ASN A 77 1.45 -4.45 10.03
N SER A 78 2.01 -4.33 8.83
CA SER A 78 2.69 -3.10 8.41
C SER A 78 1.67 -2.06 7.95
N ALA A 79 1.93 -0.80 8.31
CA ALA A 79 1.18 0.34 7.83
C ALA A 79 1.43 0.56 6.33
N LEU A 80 0.36 0.77 5.55
CA LEU A 80 0.47 1.27 4.18
C LEU A 80 1.04 2.69 4.20
N VAL A 81 2.07 2.93 3.41
CA VAL A 81 2.75 4.21 3.25
C VAL A 81 2.94 4.55 1.78
N ASP A 82 3.05 5.84 1.48
CA ASP A 82 3.43 6.33 0.17
C ASP A 82 4.96 6.43 0.09
N TYR A 83 5.55 5.81 -0.93
CA TYR A 83 6.99 5.88 -1.22
C TYR A 83 7.34 7.07 -2.15
N GLY A 84 6.35 7.85 -2.55
CA GLY A 84 6.51 9.06 -3.35
C GLY A 84 6.49 8.79 -4.86
N SER A 85 7.01 9.76 -5.61
CA SER A 85 6.85 9.79 -7.07
C SER A 85 7.37 8.51 -7.77
N GLY A 86 6.54 7.97 -8.65
CA GLY A 86 6.83 6.77 -9.43
C GLY A 86 6.52 5.44 -8.73
N TRP A 87 6.24 5.46 -7.42
CA TRP A 87 5.77 4.29 -6.69
C TRP A 87 4.26 4.13 -6.79
N ARG A 88 3.79 2.89 -6.84
CA ARG A 88 2.37 2.55 -6.74
C ARG A 88 2.16 1.33 -5.87
N LEU A 89 1.10 1.34 -5.08
CA LEU A 89 0.70 0.17 -4.31
C LEU A 89 -0.13 -0.78 -5.18
N GLN A 90 0.18 -2.07 -5.14
CA GLN A 90 -0.60 -3.09 -5.81
C GLN A 90 -0.68 -4.38 -4.99
N THR A 91 -1.68 -5.20 -5.27
CA THR A 91 -1.77 -6.56 -4.69
C THR A 91 -0.94 -7.55 -5.49
N VAL A 92 -0.25 -8.46 -4.82
CA VAL A 92 0.29 -9.69 -5.42
C VAL A 92 -0.72 -10.82 -5.24
N THR A 93 -0.90 -11.64 -6.28
CA THR A 93 -1.89 -12.74 -6.28
C THR A 93 -1.22 -14.11 -6.26
N GLU A 94 -2.01 -15.16 -5.99
CA GLU A 94 -1.56 -16.56 -6.06
C GLU A 94 -0.96 -16.93 -7.43
N VAL A 95 -1.51 -16.38 -8.51
CA VAL A 95 -1.02 -16.64 -9.87
C VAL A 95 0.36 -16.03 -10.10
N ASP A 96 0.62 -14.87 -9.51
CA ASP A 96 1.92 -14.20 -9.60
C ASP A 96 3.00 -15.04 -8.90
N TYR A 97 2.70 -15.60 -7.72
CA TYR A 97 3.61 -16.49 -6.99
C TYR A 97 3.86 -17.83 -7.72
N ALA A 98 2.85 -18.36 -8.40
CA ALA A 98 2.99 -19.60 -9.16
C ALA A 98 3.78 -19.41 -10.47
N GLY A 99 3.98 -18.17 -10.92
CA GLY A 99 4.56 -17.84 -12.23
C GLY A 99 6.09 -17.69 -12.26
N GLU A 100 6.77 -17.70 -11.10
CA GLU A 100 8.23 -17.44 -11.03
C GLU A 100 9.08 -18.69 -10.73
N ASP A 101 8.46 -19.83 -10.42
CA ASP A 101 9.17 -21.12 -10.24
C ASP A 101 9.39 -21.84 -11.57
N LYS A 102 10.46 -21.46 -12.28
CA LYS A 102 11.28 -22.48 -12.97
C LYS A 102 12.24 -23.12 -11.95
N GLY A 103 11.68 -23.88 -11.01
CA GLY A 103 12.49 -24.63 -10.04
C GLY A 103 11.69 -25.14 -8.84
N GLU A 104 11.26 -26.40 -8.92
CA GLU A 104 10.78 -27.23 -7.79
C GLU A 104 9.64 -26.67 -6.92
N ALA A 105 8.43 -27.02 -7.34
CA ALA A 105 7.20 -27.14 -6.57
C ALA A 105 7.34 -27.13 -5.03
N PHE A 106 7.30 -25.95 -4.40
CA PHE A 106 7.02 -25.84 -2.98
C PHE A 106 5.49 -25.84 -2.76
N ARG A 107 4.91 -27.04 -2.69
CA ARG A 107 3.55 -27.23 -2.18
C ARG A 107 3.54 -26.81 -0.71
N MET A 108 3.15 -25.56 -0.42
CA MET A 108 3.03 -25.09 0.95
C MET A 108 1.70 -25.57 1.54
N ALA A 109 1.68 -26.83 1.98
CA ALA A 109 0.82 -27.22 3.09
C ALA A 109 1.22 -26.37 4.30
N ARG A 110 0.31 -25.49 4.74
CA ARG A 110 0.28 -24.76 6.02
C ARG A 110 1.54 -24.92 6.90
N ALA A 111 2.54 -24.08 6.69
CA ALA A 111 3.66 -23.89 7.62
C ALA A 111 3.84 -22.39 7.89
N PRO A 112 4.25 -21.97 9.11
CA PRO A 112 4.38 -20.56 9.44
C PRO A 112 5.59 -19.97 8.70
N PHE A 113 5.37 -18.91 7.94
CA PHE A 113 6.41 -18.22 7.20
C PHE A 113 7.43 -17.59 8.17
N ARG A 114 8.69 -18.05 8.10
CA ARG A 114 9.82 -17.35 8.74
C ARG A 114 10.21 -16.18 7.85
N VAL A 115 9.72 -14.99 8.19
CA VAL A 115 10.19 -13.73 7.61
C VAL A 115 11.64 -13.52 8.04
N ARG A 116 12.57 -13.41 7.09
CA ARG A 116 13.89 -12.82 7.37
C ARG A 116 13.68 -11.32 7.51
N VAL A 117 13.55 -10.87 8.75
CA VAL A 117 13.62 -9.45 9.09
C VAL A 117 15.06 -9.02 8.85
N VAL A 118 15.32 -8.27 7.78
CA VAL A 118 16.61 -7.58 7.62
C VAL A 118 16.60 -6.40 8.59
N ASN A 119 17.55 -6.39 9.51
CA ASN A 119 17.65 -5.35 10.53
C ASN A 119 18.20 -4.08 9.87
N VAL A 120 17.50 -2.96 10.04
CA VAL A 120 17.85 -1.65 9.45
C VAL A 120 19.25 -1.17 9.89
N ARG A 121 19.85 -1.80 10.91
CA ARG A 121 21.22 -1.53 11.38
C ARG A 121 22.32 -2.10 10.45
N ASP A 122 22.00 -3.01 9.54
CA ASP A 122 22.99 -3.61 8.64
C ASP A 122 23.32 -2.74 7.41
N LEU A 123 22.68 -1.57 7.28
CA LEU A 123 22.88 -0.61 6.17
C LEU A 123 23.81 0.58 6.50
N LEU A 124 24.37 0.65 7.71
CA LEU A 124 25.34 1.68 8.11
C LEU A 124 26.72 1.05 8.35
N ASN A 125 27.37 0.64 7.27
CA ASN A 125 28.83 0.59 7.20
C ASN A 125 29.28 0.64 5.74
N ILE A 126 29.26 1.84 5.18
CA ILE A 126 30.12 2.25 4.07
C ILE A 126 30.82 3.54 4.52
#